data_AF-A0A645IM94-F1
#
_entry.id   AF-A0A645IM94-F1
#
_cell.length_a   1.000
_cell.length_b   1.000
_cell.length_c   1.000
_cell.angle_alpha   90.00
_cell.angle_beta   90.00
_cell.angle_gamma   90.00
#
_symmetry.space_group_name_H-M   'P 1'
#
loop_
_entity.id
_entity.type
_entity.pdbx_description
1 polymer ?
#
loop_
_entity_poly.entity_id
_entity_poly.type
_entity_poly.pdbx_seq_one_letter_code
_entity_poly.pdbx_strand_id
1 'polypeptide(L)'
;MEAAYSEHGALCGEHARAQEKYRLEQADGIYQALQDYYLNGMPCDQADTLVENTAAKVVWQSGECLQAGNWKRAGVDAGLMKECYKKWLTAFVQATNPQFSNKQLADTTKGDAMDQHEISR
;
A
#
# COMPACT_ATOMS: atom_id res chain seq x y z
N MET A 1 9.83 15.07 -5.09
CA MET A 1 8.76 14.58 -4.19
C MET A 1 8.51 13.09 -4.43
N GLU A 2 8.10 12.70 -5.62
CA GLU A 2 7.83 11.29 -5.97
C GLU A 2 9.04 10.34 -5.78
N ALA A 3 10.27 10.79 -6.07
CA ALA A 3 11.48 10.00 -5.83
C ALA A 3 11.69 9.68 -4.34
N ALA A 4 11.38 10.62 -3.45
CA ALA A 4 11.52 10.43 -2.00
C ALA A 4 10.54 9.37 -1.48
N TYR A 5 9.33 9.27 -2.04
CA TYR A 5 8.39 8.21 -1.71
C TYR A 5 8.88 6.84 -2.16
N SER A 6 9.45 6.76 -3.37
CA SER A 6 10.05 5.50 -3.85
C SER A 6 11.25 5.08 -2.99
N GLU A 7 12.15 6.01 -2.68
CA GLU A 7 13.33 5.76 -1.86
C GLU A 7 12.94 5.32 -0.45
N HIS A 8 12.03 6.05 0.19
CA HIS A 8 11.54 5.69 1.52
C HIS A 8 10.78 4.36 1.52
N GLY A 9 9.98 4.06 0.49
CA GLY A 9 9.31 2.77 0.34
C GLY A 9 10.30 1.62 0.26
N ALA A 10 11.36 1.77 -0.53
CA ALA A 10 12.43 0.78 -0.63
C ALA A 10 13.13 0.56 0.72
N LEU A 11 13.52 1.64 1.42
CA LEU A 11 14.15 1.56 2.74
C LEU A 11 13.27 0.84 3.76
N CYS A 12 11.97 1.14 3.79
CA CYS A 12 11.02 0.45 4.66
C CYS A 12 10.88 -1.04 4.30
N GLY A 13 10.86 -1.38 3.01
CA GLY A 13 10.79 -2.77 2.56
C GLY A 13 12.06 -3.57 2.89
N GLU A 14 13.23 -2.97 2.73
CA GLU A 14 14.51 -3.56 3.14
C GLU A 14 14.56 -3.78 4.65
N HIS A 15 14.09 -2.80 5.43
CA HIS A 15 14.00 -2.91 6.88
C HIS A 15 13.01 -4.01 7.30
N ALA A 16 11.86 -4.13 6.64
CA ALA A 16 10.90 -5.21 6.90
C ALA A 16 11.53 -6.59 6.60
N ARG A 17 12.27 -6.70 5.50
CA ARG A 17 13.01 -7.92 5.14
C ARG A 17 14.09 -8.29 6.16
N ALA A 18 14.81 -7.31 6.68
CA ALA A 18 15.86 -7.51 7.67
C ALA A 18 15.36 -7.94 9.05
N GLN A 19 14.07 -7.77 9.36
CA GLN A 19 13.49 -8.21 10.63
C GLN A 19 13.26 -9.72 10.73
N GLU A 20 13.28 -10.46 9.60
CA GLU A 20 13.14 -11.92 9.55
C GLU A 20 11.90 -12.50 10.29
N LYS A 21 10.86 -11.68 10.50
CA LYS A 21 9.63 -12.06 11.23
C LYS A 21 8.40 -12.26 10.34
N TYR A 22 8.51 -11.97 9.04
CA TYR A 22 7.42 -12.08 8.08
C TYR A 22 7.69 -13.18 7.04
N ARG A 23 6.63 -13.80 6.52
CA ARG A 23 6.69 -14.78 5.41
C ARG A 23 6.76 -14.08 4.05
N LEU A 24 7.86 -13.40 3.76
CA LEU A 24 7.99 -12.58 2.55
C LEU A 24 8.05 -13.38 1.24
N GLU A 25 8.13 -14.70 1.34
CA GLU A 25 7.92 -15.62 0.24
C GLU A 25 6.44 -15.82 -0.10
N GLN A 26 5.49 -15.14 0.56
CA GLN A 26 4.04 -15.23 0.34
C GLN A 26 3.39 -13.83 0.31
N ALA A 27 2.34 -13.65 -0.51
CA ALA A 27 1.65 -12.35 -0.65
C ALA A 27 1.03 -11.87 0.68
N ASP A 28 0.42 -12.78 1.44
CA ASP A 28 -0.16 -12.52 2.76
C ASP A 28 0.89 -12.09 3.80
N GLY A 29 2.09 -12.66 3.74
CA GLY A 29 3.21 -12.24 4.56
C GLY A 29 3.78 -10.87 4.18
N ILE A 30 3.82 -10.53 2.88
CA ILE A 30 4.18 -9.18 2.42
C ILE A 30 3.11 -8.17 2.83
N TYR A 31 1.83 -8.52 2.70
CA TYR A 31 0.73 -7.67 3.17
C TYR A 31 0.79 -7.45 4.68
N GLN A 32 1.07 -8.49 5.47
CA GLN A 32 1.28 -8.34 6.91
C GLN A 32 2.44 -7.39 7.21
N ALA A 33 3.57 -7.52 6.50
CA ALA A 33 4.67 -6.58 6.63
C ALA A 33 4.25 -5.15 6.26
N LEU A 34 3.48 -4.98 5.18
CA LEU A 34 2.98 -3.69 4.74
C LEU A 34 2.15 -2.98 5.82
N GLN A 35 1.25 -3.68 6.50
CA GLN A 35 0.38 -3.09 7.53
C GLN A 35 1.16 -2.51 8.73
N ASP A 36 2.38 -2.96 8.99
CA ASP A 36 3.23 -2.42 10.06
C ASP A 36 3.87 -1.06 9.69
N TYR A 37 3.85 -0.66 8.41
CA TYR A 37 4.48 0.57 7.90
C TYR A 37 3.46 1.52 7.25
N TYR A 38 2.47 0.96 6.58
CA TYR A 38 1.45 1.69 5.84
C TYR A 38 0.23 1.92 6.73
N LEU A 39 0.36 2.89 7.62
CA LEU A 39 -0.71 3.28 8.55
C LEU A 39 -1.74 4.14 7.82
N ASN A 40 -2.74 3.47 7.25
CA ASN A 40 -3.87 4.08 6.57
C ASN A 40 -5.05 4.38 7.52
N GLY A 41 -4.73 4.69 8.78
CA GLY A 41 -5.67 4.85 9.90
C GLY A 41 -5.08 4.30 11.20
N MET A 42 -5.75 4.54 12.33
CA MET A 42 -5.46 3.80 13.56
C MET A 42 -5.94 2.35 13.41
N PRO A 43 -5.41 1.37 14.19
CA PRO A 43 -5.86 -0.03 14.11
C PRO A 43 -7.37 -0.25 14.32
N CYS A 44 -8.07 0.70 14.96
CA CYS A 44 -9.51 0.70 15.15
C CYS A 44 -10.30 1.28 13.96
N ASP A 45 -9.63 1.99 13.06
CA ASP A 45 -10.22 2.50 11.82
C ASP A 45 -10.16 1.35 10.82
N GLN A 46 -11.20 0.51 10.77
CA GLN A 46 -11.30 -0.57 9.78
C GLN A 46 -11.58 0.01 8.38
N ALA A 47 -10.60 0.73 7.84
CA ALA A 47 -10.67 1.35 6.52
C ALA A 47 -10.45 0.31 5.42
N ASP A 48 -9.56 -0.66 5.64
CA ASP A 48 -9.22 -1.71 4.68
C ASP A 48 -10.00 -3.01 4.97
N THR A 49 -10.59 -3.58 3.92
CA THR A 49 -11.24 -4.90 3.93
C THR A 49 -10.51 -5.83 2.98
N LEU A 50 -10.10 -7.01 3.46
CA LEU A 50 -9.53 -8.06 2.63
C LEU A 50 -10.62 -8.69 1.75
N VAL A 51 -10.36 -8.75 0.44
CA VAL A 51 -11.21 -9.40 -0.57
C VAL A 51 -10.63 -10.77 -0.93
N GLU A 52 -9.31 -10.88 -0.98
CA GLU A 52 -8.58 -12.13 -1.21
C GLU A 52 -7.33 -12.17 -0.32
N ASN A 53 -7.04 -13.32 0.27
CA ASN A 53 -5.89 -13.50 1.15
C ASN A 53 -5.31 -14.91 0.98
N THR A 54 -4.31 -15.03 0.11
CA THR A 54 -3.61 -16.29 -0.20
C THR A 54 -2.10 -16.06 -0.29
N ALA A 55 -1.32 -17.14 -0.34
CA ALA A 55 0.13 -17.06 -0.49
C ALA A 55 0.60 -16.52 -1.85
N ALA A 56 -0.26 -16.56 -2.87
CA ALA A 56 0.06 -16.08 -4.23
C ALA A 56 -0.47 -14.67 -4.49
N LYS A 57 -1.55 -14.28 -3.81
CA LYS A 57 -2.27 -13.05 -4.06
C LYS A 57 -3.00 -12.55 -2.82
N VAL A 58 -2.90 -11.25 -2.59
CA VAL A 58 -3.73 -10.51 -1.63
C VAL A 58 -4.41 -9.38 -2.36
N VAL A 59 -5.70 -9.19 -2.10
CA VAL A 59 -6.48 -8.05 -2.55
C VAL A 59 -7.16 -7.43 -1.36
N TRP A 60 -7.02 -6.12 -1.20
CA TRP A 60 -7.75 -5.34 -0.21
C TRP A 60 -8.40 -4.13 -0.85
N GLN A 61 -9.48 -3.67 -0.24
CA GLN A 61 -10.21 -2.49 -0.68
C GLN A 61 -10.48 -1.58 0.49
N SER A 62 -10.45 -0.27 0.25
CA SER A 62 -10.87 0.74 1.21
C SER A 62 -11.98 1.60 0.63
N GLY A 63 -12.85 2.10 1.50
CA GLY A 63 -13.84 3.11 1.13
C GLY A 63 -13.17 4.45 0.80
N GLU A 64 -13.68 5.54 1.38
CA GLU A 64 -13.04 6.84 1.21
C GLU A 64 -11.64 6.86 1.85
N CYS A 65 -10.64 7.33 1.11
CA CYS A 65 -9.30 7.52 1.64
C CYS A 65 -9.35 8.53 2.82
N LEU A 66 -9.04 8.05 4.03
CA LEU A 66 -9.12 8.86 5.26
C LEU A 66 -8.29 10.15 5.20
N GLN A 67 -7.22 10.16 4.39
CA GLN A 67 -6.33 11.31 4.25
C GLN A 67 -6.79 12.31 3.18
N ALA A 68 -7.74 11.96 2.31
CA ALA A 68 -8.20 12.83 1.22
C ALA A 68 -8.75 14.17 1.75
N GLY A 69 -9.50 14.15 2.85
CA GLY A 69 -9.97 15.36 3.52
C GLY A 69 -8.83 16.24 4.04
N ASN A 70 -7.74 15.64 4.54
CA ASN A 70 -6.56 16.37 5.00
C ASN A 70 -5.78 17.00 3.84
N TRP A 71 -5.61 16.26 2.73
CA TRP A 71 -4.96 16.80 1.53
C TRP A 71 -5.72 17.98 0.96
N LYS A 72 -7.05 17.86 0.85
CA LYS A 72 -7.92 18.96 0.40
C LYS A 72 -7.76 20.20 1.27
N ARG A 73 -7.77 20.04 2.60
CA ARG A 73 -7.56 21.16 3.55
C ARG A 73 -6.18 21.81 3.42
N ALA A 74 -5.16 21.04 3.08
CA ALA A 74 -3.81 21.52 2.84
C ALA A 74 -3.59 22.08 1.42
N GLY A 75 -4.60 22.06 0.54
CA GLY A 75 -4.48 22.48 -0.86
C GLY A 75 -3.63 21.53 -1.71
N VAL A 76 -3.50 20.27 -1.30
CA VAL A 76 -2.74 19.24 -2.01
C VAL A 76 -3.66 18.46 -2.92
N ASP A 77 -3.22 18.24 -4.16
CA ASP A 77 -3.95 17.42 -5.13
C ASP A 77 -3.99 15.94 -4.71
N ALA A 78 -5.19 15.37 -4.68
CA ALA A 78 -5.39 14.00 -4.24
C ALA A 78 -4.82 12.98 -5.23
N GLY A 79 -4.85 13.28 -6.54
CA GLY A 79 -4.26 12.41 -7.57
C GLY A 79 -2.74 12.33 -7.43
N LEU A 80 -2.09 13.48 -7.22
CA LEU A 80 -0.65 13.55 -6.94
C LEU A 80 -0.27 12.73 -5.71
N MET A 81 -1.04 12.84 -4.62
CA MET A 81 -0.78 12.07 -3.41
C MET A 81 -0.94 10.57 -3.68
N LYS A 82 -2.00 10.14 -4.35
CA LYS A 82 -2.19 8.73 -4.71
C LYS A 82 -1.04 8.18 -5.56
N GLU A 83 -0.52 8.94 -6.52
CA GLU A 83 0.66 8.53 -7.28
C GLU A 83 1.92 8.44 -6.39
N CYS A 84 2.09 9.33 -5.41
CA CYS A 84 3.17 9.22 -4.42
C CYS A 84 3.04 7.94 -3.58
N TYR A 85 1.84 7.61 -3.09
CA TYR A 85 1.57 6.39 -2.33
C TYR A 85 1.77 5.13 -3.17
N LYS A 86 1.33 5.12 -4.42
CA LYS A 86 1.56 4.03 -5.36
C LYS A 86 3.04 3.76 -5.59
N LYS A 87 3.86 4.81 -5.72
CA LYS A 87 5.33 4.68 -5.82
C LYS A 87 5.93 4.09 -4.56
N TRP A 88 5.48 4.54 -3.39
CA TRP A 88 5.93 4.00 -2.11
C TRP A 88 5.57 2.51 -1.96
N LEU A 89 4.32 2.13 -2.25
CA LEU A 89 3.85 0.74 -2.20
C LEU A 89 4.62 -0.16 -3.17
N THR A 90 4.84 0.31 -4.39
CA THR A 90 5.59 -0.43 -5.41
C THR A 90 7.01 -0.69 -4.94
N ALA A 91 7.71 0.34 -4.47
CA ALA A 91 9.09 0.22 -4.01
C ALA A 91 9.19 -0.66 -2.75
N PHE A 92 8.25 -0.54 -1.81
CA PHE A 92 8.17 -1.38 -0.62
C PHE A 92 8.02 -2.86 -0.98
N VAL A 93 7.05 -3.20 -1.83
CA VAL A 93 6.80 -4.60 -2.24
C VAL A 93 8.01 -5.16 -2.99
N GLN A 94 8.62 -4.40 -3.90
CA GLN A 94 9.80 -4.85 -4.62
C GLN A 94 11.03 -5.05 -3.71
N ALA A 95 11.22 -4.18 -2.72
CA ALA A 95 12.32 -4.27 -1.77
C ALA A 95 12.16 -5.41 -0.75
N THR A 96 10.91 -5.75 -0.38
CA THR A 96 10.62 -6.92 0.46
C THR A 96 10.83 -8.22 -0.31
N ASN A 97 10.30 -8.34 -1.53
CA ASN A 97 10.55 -9.46 -2.43
C ASN A 97 10.35 -9.07 -3.92
N PRO A 98 11.40 -9.10 -4.75
CA PRO A 98 11.33 -8.66 -6.15
C PRO A 98 10.51 -9.58 -7.06
N GLN A 99 10.07 -10.76 -6.57
CA GLN A 99 9.17 -11.65 -7.31
C GLN A 99 7.70 -11.20 -7.24
N PHE A 100 7.37 -10.20 -6.42
CA PHE A 100 6.02 -9.69 -6.28
C PHE A 100 5.90 -8.28 -6.85
N SER A 101 4.67 -7.93 -7.24
CA SER A 101 4.30 -6.61 -7.70
C SER A 101 3.09 -6.08 -6.93
N ASN A 102 2.95 -4.76 -6.90
CA ASN A 102 1.76 -4.08 -6.42
C ASN A 102 0.99 -3.44 -7.58
N LYS A 103 -0.34 -3.47 -7.51
CA LYS A 103 -1.23 -2.75 -8.44
C LYS A 103 -2.35 -2.08 -7.67
N GLN A 104 -2.76 -0.90 -8.13
CA GLN A 104 -4.04 -0.31 -7.76
C GLN A 104 -5.05 -0.69 -8.85
N LEU A 105 -6.07 -1.47 -8.48
CA LEU A 105 -7.10 -2.00 -9.37
C LEU A 105 -8.29 -1.05 -9.52
N ALA A 106 -8.58 -0.24 -8.50
CA ALA A 106 -9.63 0.77 -8.51
C ALA A 106 -9.16 2.03 -7.75
N ASP A 107 -9.61 3.20 -8.21
CA ASP A 107 -9.18 4.52 -7.74
C ASP A 107 -10.34 5.49 -7.59
N THR A 108 -10.67 5.85 -6.35
CA THR A 108 -11.78 6.79 -6.05
C THR A 108 -11.56 8.20 -6.65
N THR A 109 -10.33 8.60 -6.96
CA THR A 109 -10.06 9.88 -7.65
C THR A 109 -10.36 9.83 -9.14
N LYS A 110 -10.53 8.62 -9.69
CA LYS A 110 -10.91 8.37 -11.09
C LYS A 110 -12.38 8.02 -11.25
N GLY A 111 -13.17 8.06 -10.17
CA GLY A 111 -14.61 7.81 -10.17
C GLY A 111 -15.03 6.39 -9.77
N ASP A 112 -14.10 5.53 -9.36
CA ASP A 112 -14.44 4.23 -8.80
C ASP A 112 -15.10 4.36 -7.43
N ALA A 113 -15.95 3.39 -7.08
CA ALA A 113 -16.69 3.40 -5.82
C ALA A 113 -15.80 3.18 -4.57
N MET A 114 -14.65 2.54 -4.75
CA MET A 114 -13.70 2.19 -3.69
C MET A 114 -12.29 2.14 -4.25
N ASP A 115 -11.30 2.33 -3.39
CA ASP A 115 -9.92 2.07 -3.71
C ASP A 115 -9.65 0.57 -3.54
N GLN A 116 -8.96 -0.04 -4.50
CA GLN A 116 -8.64 -1.47 -4.44
C GLN A 116 -7.19 -1.68 -4.84
N HIS A 117 -6.49 -2.52 -4.09
CA HIS A 117 -5.07 -2.81 -4.29
C HIS A 117 -4.81 -4.30 -4.29
N GLU A 118 -3.76 -4.70 -4.99
CA GLU A 118 -3.32 -6.08 -5.15
C GLU A 118 -1.82 -6.20 -4.87
N ILE A 119 -1.43 -7.29 -4.19
CA ILE A 119 -0.07 -7.84 -4.20
C ILE A 119 -0.13 -9.23 -4.83
N SER A 120 0.67 -9.47 -5.87
CA SER A 120 0.69 -10.74 -6.61
C SER A 120 2.07 -11.03 -7.23
N ARG A 121 2.35 -12.30 -7.55
CA ARG A 121 3.54 -12.73 -8.32
C ARG A 121 3.28 -12.73 -9.82
#